data_AF-A0A2W5G2S0-F1
#
_entry.id   AF-A0A2W5G2S0-F1
#
_cell.length_a   1.000
_cell.length_b   1.000
_cell.length_c   1.000
_cell.angle_alpha   90.00
_cell.angle_beta   90.00
_cell.angle_gamma   90.00
#
_symmetry.space_group_name_H-M   'P 1'
#
loop_
_entity.id
_entity.type
_entity.pdbx_description
1 polymer ?
#
loop_
_entity_poly.entity_id
_entity_poly.type
_entity_poly.pdbx_seq_one_letter_code
_entity_poly.pdbx_strand_id
1 'polypeptide(L)'
;MTKLLVALLLAHIIGDFVLQPDKWVKDKESKKIRSGYLLVHVLLHIALMVVLTGFEMKYWLGFLIIGITHYLLDLSKLYWDKKKKISAFFIDQILHIVVILLTVWAYYPGFLLPWHLILTPKFQLLVGAI
;
A
#
# COMPACT_ATOMS: atom_id res chain seq x y z
N MET A 1 9.59 -8.69 -12.51
CA MET A 1 9.91 -7.42 -11.83
C MET A 1 8.89 -6.32 -12.10
N THR A 2 8.93 -5.60 -13.24
CA THR A 2 8.05 -4.43 -13.50
C THR A 2 6.57 -4.74 -13.36
N LYS A 3 6.13 -5.91 -13.87
CA LYS A 3 4.74 -6.37 -13.73
C LYS A 3 4.31 -6.51 -12.26
N LEU A 4 5.16 -7.12 -11.42
CA LEU A 4 4.88 -7.30 -9.99
C LEU A 4 4.81 -5.94 -9.28
N LEU A 5 5.81 -5.08 -9.50
CA LEU A 5 5.83 -3.75 -8.87
C LEU A 5 4.58 -2.94 -9.23
N VAL A 6 4.23 -2.86 -10.52
CA VAL A 6 3.04 -2.14 -10.97
C VAL A 6 1.76 -2.76 -10.40
N ALA A 7 1.64 -4.08 -10.38
CA ALA A 7 0.49 -4.77 -9.80
C ALA A 7 0.31 -4.46 -8.31
N LEU A 8 1.40 -4.49 -7.52
CA LEU A 8 1.36 -4.20 -6.08
C LEU A 8 1.06 -2.72 -5.80
N LEU A 9 1.65 -1.80 -6.56
CA LEU A 9 1.34 -0.37 -6.45
C LEU A 9 -0.11 -0.06 -6.81
N LEU A 10 -0.64 -0.68 -7.88
CA LEU A 10 -2.04 -0.54 -8.26
C LEU A 10 -2.98 -1.14 -7.21
N ALA A 11 -2.66 -2.32 -6.67
CA ALA A 11 -3.43 -2.93 -5.59
C ALA A 11 -3.53 -1.97 -4.39
N HIS A 12 -2.41 -1.38 -4.00
CA HIS A 12 -2.34 -0.42 -2.91
C HIS A 12 -3.18 0.83 -3.21
N ILE A 13 -2.98 1.49 -4.36
CA ILE A 13 -3.71 2.72 -4.73
C ILE A 13 -5.22 2.45 -4.81
N ILE A 14 -5.62 1.37 -5.48
CA ILE A 14 -7.03 1.01 -5.62
C ILE A 14 -7.64 0.68 -4.26
N GLY A 15 -6.95 -0.11 -3.44
CA GLY A 15 -7.44 -0.50 -2.12
C GLY A 15 -7.62 0.68 -1.18
N ASP A 16 -6.62 1.56 -1.06
CA ASP A 16 -6.63 2.66 -0.10
C ASP A 16 -7.47 3.87 -0.54
N PHE A 17 -7.52 4.19 -1.83
CA PHE A 17 -8.18 5.42 -2.29
C PHE A 17 -9.51 5.19 -3.00
N VAL A 18 -9.66 4.07 -3.72
CA VAL A 18 -10.87 3.81 -4.51
C VAL A 18 -11.87 2.95 -3.74
N LEU A 19 -11.37 1.92 -3.05
CA LEU A 19 -12.21 0.89 -2.44
C LEU A 19 -12.25 0.95 -0.90
N GLN A 20 -11.70 2.00 -0.29
CA GLN A 20 -11.83 2.28 1.14
C GLN A 20 -12.89 3.37 1.40
N PRO A 21 -14.16 3.01 1.62
CA PRO A 21 -15.21 3.99 1.87
C PRO A 21 -15.07 4.68 3.24
N ASP A 22 -15.52 5.94 3.33
CA ASP A 22 -15.51 6.74 4.56
C ASP A 22 -16.12 6.05 5.77
N LYS A 23 -17.14 5.20 5.56
CA LYS A 23 -17.77 4.43 6.64
C LYS A 23 -16.77 3.51 7.35
N TRP A 24 -15.83 2.92 6.62
CA TRP A 24 -14.78 2.07 7.20
C TRP A 24 -13.80 2.93 8.00
N VAL A 25 -13.42 4.09 7.46
CA VAL A 25 -12.51 5.03 8.13
C VAL A 25 -13.11 5.49 9.46
N LYS A 26 -14.37 5.95 9.47
CA LYS A 26 -15.08 6.38 10.69
C LYS A 26 -15.19 5.25 11.71
N ASP A 27 -15.48 4.03 11.28
CA ASP A 27 -15.57 2.90 12.20
C ASP A 27 -14.18 2.52 12.77
N LYS A 28 -13.12 2.51 11.95
CA LYS A 28 -11.74 2.31 12.41
C LYS A 28 -11.29 3.39 13.39
N GLU A 29 -11.59 4.66 13.13
CA GLU A 29 -11.26 5.75 14.07
C GLU A 29 -11.99 5.62 15.42
N SER A 30 -13.22 5.10 15.43
CA SER A 30 -14.01 4.93 16.66
C SER A 30 -13.67 3.66 17.46
N LYS A 31 -13.55 2.51 16.78
CA LYS A 31 -13.34 1.19 17.41
C LYS A 31 -11.88 0.77 17.49
N LYS A 32 -10.97 1.45 16.77
CA LYS A 32 -9.54 1.14 16.70
C LYS A 32 -9.30 -0.33 16.33
N ILE A 33 -8.46 -1.04 17.10
CA ILE A 33 -8.18 -2.48 16.91
C ILE A 33 -9.42 -3.37 16.90
N ARG A 34 -10.53 -2.92 17.50
CA ARG A 34 -11.80 -3.69 17.52
C ARG A 34 -12.62 -3.52 16.23
N SER A 35 -12.18 -2.68 15.29
CA SER A 35 -12.86 -2.50 14.02
C SER A 35 -12.60 -3.68 13.09
N GLY A 36 -13.65 -4.43 12.77
CA GLY A 36 -13.58 -5.49 11.76
C GLY A 36 -13.18 -4.98 10.36
N TYR A 37 -13.37 -3.69 10.09
CA TYR A 37 -12.98 -3.11 8.80
C TYR A 37 -11.47 -3.00 8.60
N LEU A 38 -10.64 -3.11 9.65
CA LEU A 38 -9.19 -3.29 9.46
C LEU A 38 -8.90 -4.60 8.72
N LEU A 39 -9.54 -5.69 9.14
CA LEU A 39 -9.36 -6.99 8.50
C LEU A 39 -9.99 -7.02 7.09
N VAL A 40 -11.20 -6.48 6.94
CA VAL A 40 -11.86 -6.40 5.62
C VAL A 40 -11.00 -5.63 4.61
N HIS A 41 -10.41 -4.51 5.03
CA HIS A 41 -9.51 -3.71 4.20
C HIS A 41 -8.27 -4.48 3.75
N VAL A 42 -7.66 -5.24 4.66
CA VAL A 42 -6.48 -6.04 4.36
C VAL A 42 -6.80 -7.23 3.44
N LEU A 43 -7.94 -7.90 3.67
CA LEU A 43 -8.41 -8.97 2.78
C LEU A 43 -8.71 -8.46 1.37
N LEU A 44 -9.26 -7.25 1.26
CA LEU A 44 -9.45 -6.57 -0.02
C LEU A 44 -8.11 -6.34 -0.73
N HIS A 45 -7.10 -5.82 -0.04
CA HIS A 45 -5.75 -5.66 -0.59
C HIS A 45 -5.15 -6.97 -1.07
N ILE A 46 -5.25 -8.04 -0.28
CA ILE A 46 -4.76 -9.38 -0.68
C ILE A 46 -5.49 -9.87 -1.94
N ALA A 47 -6.82 -9.71 -2.00
CA ALA A 47 -7.59 -10.08 -3.18
C ALA A 47 -7.16 -9.27 -4.42
N LEU A 48 -6.96 -7.96 -4.29
CA LEU A 48 -6.46 -7.10 -5.38
C LEU A 48 -5.07 -7.54 -5.84
N MET A 49 -4.15 -7.85 -4.92
CA MET A 49 -2.81 -8.34 -5.27
C MET A 49 -2.87 -9.66 -6.04
N VAL A 50 -3.70 -10.61 -5.61
CA VAL A 50 -3.88 -11.89 -6.31
C VAL A 50 -4.46 -11.68 -7.71
N VAL A 51 -5.47 -10.83 -7.86
CA VAL A 51 -6.11 -10.57 -9.16
C VAL A 51 -5.17 -9.82 -10.10
N LEU A 52 -4.52 -8.75 -9.64
CA LEU A 52 -3.66 -7.89 -10.46
C LEU A 52 -2.33 -8.56 -10.84
N THR A 53 -1.89 -9.55 -10.07
CA THR A 53 -0.76 -10.40 -10.46
C THR A 53 -1.17 -11.55 -11.39
N GLY A 54 -2.45 -11.65 -11.77
CA GLY A 54 -2.95 -12.69 -12.65
C GLY A 54 -2.97 -14.07 -12.00
N PHE A 55 -3.25 -14.13 -10.70
CA PHE A 55 -3.25 -15.37 -9.90
C PHE A 55 -1.90 -16.09 -9.86
N GLU A 56 -0.79 -15.36 -10.03
CA GLU A 56 0.56 -15.91 -9.91
C GLU A 56 0.90 -16.23 -8.44
N MET A 57 0.47 -17.41 -7.98
CA MET A 57 0.59 -17.83 -6.58
C MET A 57 2.03 -17.96 -6.07
N LYS A 58 3.05 -17.94 -6.93
CA LYS A 58 4.46 -17.88 -6.48
C LYS A 58 4.76 -16.66 -5.59
N TYR A 59 3.95 -15.60 -5.65
CA TYR A 59 4.08 -14.41 -4.82
C TYR A 59 3.27 -14.45 -3.51
N TRP A 60 2.69 -15.60 -3.14
CA TRP A 60 1.80 -15.73 -1.97
C TRP A 60 2.42 -15.19 -0.67
N LEU A 61 3.72 -15.44 -0.45
CA LEU A 61 4.43 -14.96 0.73
C LEU A 61 4.54 -13.43 0.72
N GLY A 62 4.77 -12.82 -0.45
CA GLY A 62 4.73 -11.37 -0.62
C GLY A 62 3.35 -10.78 -0.30
N PHE A 63 2.26 -11.43 -0.72
CA PHE A 63 0.90 -10.98 -0.39
C PHE A 63 0.64 -11.01 1.11
N LEU A 64 1.11 -12.07 1.79
CA LEU A 64 0.97 -12.20 3.23
C LEU A 64 1.78 -11.13 3.98
N ILE A 65 3.04 -10.91 3.59
CA ILE A 65 3.91 -9.89 4.17
C ILE A 65 3.26 -8.51 4.02
N ILE A 66 2.89 -8.13 2.78
CA ILE A 66 2.28 -6.83 2.50
C ILE A 66 0.97 -6.70 3.29
N GLY A 67 0.09 -7.71 3.28
CA GLY A 67 -1.17 -7.67 4.01
C GLY A 67 -0.99 -7.49 5.53
N ILE A 68 -0.07 -8.23 6.14
CA ILE A 68 0.24 -8.09 7.57
C ILE A 68 0.80 -6.70 7.87
N THR A 69 1.76 -6.23 7.09
CA THR A 69 2.33 -4.89 7.30
C THR A 69 1.30 -3.78 7.08
N HIS A 70 0.41 -3.93 6.08
CA HIS A 70 -0.69 -3.01 5.81
C HIS A 70 -1.60 -2.91 7.03
N TYR A 71 -2.01 -4.05 7.59
CA TYR A 71 -2.81 -4.10 8.81
C TYR A 71 -2.14 -3.34 9.96
N LEU A 72 -0.84 -3.59 10.19
CA LEU A 72 -0.09 -3.00 11.29
C LEU A 72 0.10 -1.48 11.12
N LEU A 73 0.37 -1.02 9.89
CA LEU A 73 0.51 0.40 9.56
C LEU A 73 -0.82 1.14 9.74
N ASP A 74 -1.91 0.62 9.14
CA ASP A 74 -3.26 1.16 9.31
C ASP A 74 -3.66 1.23 10.78
N LEU A 75 -3.36 0.18 11.56
CA LEU A 75 -3.62 0.14 12.98
C LEU A 75 -2.81 1.19 13.74
N SER A 76 -1.51 1.30 13.46
CA SER A 76 -0.61 2.24 14.14
C SER A 76 -1.06 3.69 13.95
N LYS A 77 -1.55 4.03 12.76
CA LYS A 77 -2.09 5.35 12.40
C LYS A 77 -3.26 5.78 13.29
N LEU A 78 -4.09 4.84 13.76
CA LEU A 78 -5.23 5.13 14.66
C LEU A 78 -4.80 5.60 16.06
N TYR A 79 -3.53 5.42 16.42
CA TYR A 79 -2.97 5.86 17.70
C TYR A 79 -2.09 7.11 17.58
N TRP A 80 -1.93 7.67 16.38
CA TRP A 80 -1.17 8.91 16.18
C TRP A 80 -1.94 10.13 16.70
N ASP A 81 -1.20 11.14 17.14
CA ASP A 81 -1.71 12.47 17.48
C ASP A 81 -2.54 13.08 16.33
N LYS A 82 -3.81 13.40 16.65
CA LYS A 82 -4.77 14.00 15.73
C LYS A 82 -4.33 15.37 15.18
N LYS A 83 -3.43 16.08 15.86
CA LYS A 83 -2.86 17.34 15.37
C LYS A 83 -1.88 17.16 14.21
N LYS A 84 -1.38 15.93 14.00
CA LYS A 84 -0.39 15.56 12.98
C LYS A 84 -0.98 14.69 11.88
N LYS A 85 -2.29 14.81 11.60
CA LYS A 85 -2.99 13.97 10.61
C LYS A 85 -2.35 13.97 9.22
N ILE A 86 -1.90 15.13 8.73
CA ILE A 86 -1.27 15.25 7.41
C ILE A 86 0.08 14.53 7.36
N SER A 87 0.96 14.77 8.34
CA SER A 87 2.27 14.10 8.36
C SER A 87 2.14 12.60 8.63
N ALA A 88 1.20 12.19 9.49
CA ALA A 88 0.86 10.78 9.70
C ALA A 88 0.43 10.11 8.39
N PHE A 89 -0.38 10.78 7.56
CA PHE A 89 -0.77 10.28 6.24
C PHE A 89 0.42 10.10 5.29
N PHE A 90 1.32 11.08 5.17
CA PHE A 90 2.48 10.94 4.28
C PHE A 90 3.46 9.85 4.76
N ILE A 91 3.73 9.78 6.07
CA ILE A 91 4.61 8.75 6.62
C ILE A 91 4.01 7.37 6.38
N ASP A 92 2.71 7.21 6.61
CA ASP A 92 1.96 5.99 6.34
C ASP A 92 2.10 5.53 4.88
N GLN A 93 1.88 6.42 3.91
CA GLN A 93 2.02 6.09 2.49
C GLN A 93 3.46 5.71 2.11
N ILE A 94 4.46 6.41 2.66
CA ILE A 94 5.88 6.08 2.44
C ILE A 94 6.20 4.67 2.98
N LEU A 95 5.72 4.34 4.18
CA LEU A 95 5.98 3.03 4.79
C LEU A 95 5.37 1.89 3.97
N HIS A 96 4.15 2.05 3.45
CA HIS A 96 3.55 1.07 2.56
C HIS A 96 4.35 0.87 1.27
N ILE A 97 4.78 1.97 0.63
CA ILE A 97 5.62 1.91 -0.58
C ILE A 97 6.95 1.22 -0.28
N VAL A 98 7.59 1.51 0.86
CA VAL A 98 8.83 0.85 1.27
C VAL A 98 8.64 -0.66 1.40
N VAL A 99 7.55 -1.12 2.03
CA VAL A 99 7.29 -2.57 2.14
C VAL A 99 7.07 -3.21 0.77
N ILE A 100 6.34 -2.55 -0.15
CA ILE A 100 6.16 -3.03 -1.52
C ILE A 100 7.51 -3.17 -2.22
N LEU A 101 8.38 -2.16 -2.14
CA LEU A 101 9.69 -2.16 -2.76
C LEU A 101 10.60 -3.26 -2.19
N LEU A 102 10.62 -3.43 -0.86
CA LEU A 102 11.36 -4.50 -0.19
C LEU A 102 10.86 -5.88 -0.61
N THR A 103 9.54 -6.05 -0.72
CA THR A 103 8.93 -7.30 -1.17
C THR A 103 9.34 -7.62 -2.61
N VAL A 104 9.28 -6.64 -3.53
CA VAL A 104 9.73 -6.83 -4.91
C VAL A 104 11.21 -7.15 -4.99
N TRP A 105 12.05 -6.46 -4.19
CA TRP A 105 13.48 -6.70 -4.14
C TRP A 105 13.81 -8.11 -3.62
N ALA A 106 13.05 -8.63 -2.65
CA ALA A 106 13.23 -10.01 -2.16
C ALA A 106 12.97 -11.07 -3.24
N TYR A 107 12.02 -10.85 -4.15
CA TYR A 107 11.75 -11.74 -5.28
C TYR A 107 12.70 -11.53 -6.47
N TYR A 108 13.27 -10.35 -6.60
CA TYR A 108 14.15 -9.96 -7.70
C TYR A 108 15.41 -9.24 -7.16
N PRO A 109 16.29 -9.97 -6.45
CA PRO A 109 17.52 -9.41 -5.92
C PRO A 109 18.43 -8.95 -7.07
N GLY A 110 18.76 -7.66 -7.10
CA GLY A 110 19.43 -7.01 -8.23
C GLY A 110 18.64 -5.87 -8.85
N PHE A 111 17.40 -5.65 -8.40
CA PHE A 111 16.67 -4.43 -8.71
C PHE A 111 17.37 -3.20 -8.09
N LEU A 112 18.02 -2.41 -8.93
CA LEU A 112 18.31 -1.01 -8.65
C LEU A 112 17.11 -0.21 -9.12
N LEU A 113 16.51 0.57 -8.21
CA LEU A 113 15.48 1.53 -8.59
C LEU A 113 16.09 2.41 -9.68
N PRO A 114 15.54 2.45 -10.90
CA PRO A 114 16.15 3.23 -11.98
C PRO A 114 15.87 4.69 -11.66
N TRP A 115 16.75 5.31 -10.86
CA TRP A 115 16.61 6.69 -10.37
C TRP A 115 16.43 7.67 -11.53
N HIS A 116 16.93 7.31 -12.71
CA HIS A 116 16.76 8.06 -13.95
C HIS A 116 15.30 8.17 -14.42
N LEU A 117 14.42 7.22 -14.06
CA LEU A 117 12.99 7.28 -14.41
C LEU A 117 12.24 8.34 -13.58
N ILE A 118 12.63 8.53 -12.32
CA ILE A 118 12.04 9.54 -11.42
C ILE A 118 12.40 10.97 -11.87
N LEU A 119 13.56 11.14 -12.50
CA LEU A 119 14.03 12.43 -13.02
C LEU A 119 13.56 12.71 -14.46
N THR A 120 12.74 11.85 -15.05
CA THR A 120 12.25 12.12 -16.41
C THR A 120 11.24 13.29 -16.40
N PRO A 121 11.30 14.18 -17.42
CA PRO A 121 10.33 15.28 -17.55
C PRO A 121 8.87 14.80 -17.59
N LYS A 122 8.63 13.61 -18.12
CA LYS A 122 7.29 12.99 -18.16
C LYS A 122 6.74 12.66 -16.76
N PHE A 123 7.60 12.25 -15.83
CA PHE A 123 7.18 11.98 -14.45
C PHE A 123 6.91 13.28 -13.68
N GLN A 124 7.71 14.34 -13.92
CA GLN A 124 7.49 15.66 -13.33
C GLN A 124 6.17 16.31 -13.77
N LEU A 125 5.79 16.13 -15.05
CA LEU A 125 4.50 16.60 -15.56
C LEU A 125 3.30 15.85 -14.96
N LEU A 126 3.46 14.57 -14.60
CA LEU A 126 2.41 13.77 -13.96
C LEU A 126 2.19 14.19 -12.49
N VAL A 127 3.27 14.49 -11.77
CA VAL A 127 3.21 14.91 -10.37
C VAL A 127 2.82 16.38 -10.23
N GLY A 128 3.24 17.26 -11.14
CA GLY A 128 2.89 18.68 -11.11
C GLY A 128 1.47 19.02 -11.58
N ALA A 129 0.73 18.03 -12.08
CA ALA A 129 -0.67 18.17 -12.51
C ALA A 129 -1.69 17.73 -11.44
N ILE A 130 -1.23 17.27 -10.27
CA ILE A 130 -2.02 16.96 -9.06
C ILE A 130 -1.81 18.08 -8.05
#